data_AF-A0A838CT33-F1
#
_entry.id   AF-A0A838CT33-F1
#
_cell.length_a   1.000
_cell.length_b   1.000
_cell.length_c   1.000
_cell.angle_alpha   90.00
_cell.angle_beta   90.00
_cell.angle_gamma   90.00
#
_symmetry.space_group_name_H-M   'P 1'
#
loop_
_entity.id
_entity.type
_entity.pdbx_description
1 polymer ?
#
loop_
_entity_poly.entity_id
_entity_poly.type
_entity_poly.pdbx_seq_one_letter_code
_entity_poly.pdbx_strand_id
1 'polypeptide(L)'
;MSVQKIIGGFSCCMLSAFLLLYLAGYATMETVTRSAIAFFIAPLLILHANHRHLWFRKSYRWIVHTSQLIIPSAALFFIGTLVSYEVSLMIPYGFFAHLCFLSICSLIYWAPLLLHCSFTKTKTHMNRFAYFTLTSILFFIYHQITFYFYQAKPTLGFMISGLLAMLLTLLYMMVTWSKSESHTDRISVKGYVHPIKENK
;
A
#
# COMPACT_ATOMS: atom_id res chain seq x y z
N MET A 1 15.47 -20.26 -23.64
CA MET A 1 15.31 -20.81 -22.28
C MET A 1 13.83 -21.05 -22.05
N SER A 2 13.37 -22.29 -21.81
CA SER A 2 11.92 -22.57 -21.79
C SER A 2 11.27 -22.01 -20.53
N VAL A 3 10.07 -21.46 -20.66
CA VAL A 3 9.26 -20.85 -19.58
C VAL A 3 9.10 -21.80 -18.38
N GLN A 4 9.08 -23.12 -18.60
CA GLN A 4 9.04 -24.13 -17.56
C GLN A 4 10.28 -24.17 -16.65
N LYS A 5 11.49 -23.90 -17.18
CA LYS A 5 12.72 -23.84 -16.35
C LYS A 5 12.75 -22.59 -15.47
N ILE A 6 12.18 -21.49 -15.96
CA ILE A 6 12.04 -20.24 -15.19
C ILE A 6 11.02 -20.44 -14.05
N ILE A 7 9.88 -21.08 -14.34
CA ILE A 7 8.87 -21.40 -13.33
C ILE A 7 9.41 -22.39 -12.30
N GLY A 8 10.10 -23.46 -12.71
CA GLY A 8 10.68 -24.44 -11.80
C GLY A 8 11.77 -23.85 -10.90
N GLY A 9 12.64 -22.99 -11.44
CA GLY A 9 13.64 -22.26 -10.66
C GLY A 9 13.01 -21.31 -9.64
N PHE A 10 11.96 -20.57 -10.05
CA PHE A 10 11.23 -19.67 -9.16
C PHE A 10 10.51 -20.43 -8.03
N SER A 11 9.85 -21.55 -8.34
CA SER A 11 9.20 -22.40 -7.34
C SER A 11 10.21 -22.98 -6.34
N CYS A 12 11.38 -23.41 -6.79
CA CYS A 12 12.42 -23.95 -5.90
C CYS A 12 12.99 -22.85 -4.98
N CYS A 13 13.23 -21.64 -5.49
CA CYS A 13 13.66 -20.50 -4.68
C CYS A 13 12.61 -20.05 -3.65
N MET A 14 11.33 -20.10 -4.00
CA MET A 14 10.24 -19.78 -3.07
C MET A 14 10.14 -20.85 -1.97
N LEU A 15 10.32 -22.13 -2.34
CA LEU A 15 10.28 -23.24 -1.38
C LEU A 15 11.47 -23.21 -0.43
N SER A 16 12.67 -22.91 -0.92
CA SER A 16 13.88 -22.79 -0.09
C SER A 16 13.84 -21.54 0.81
N ALA A 17 13.34 -20.41 0.32
CA ALA A 17 13.09 -19.23 1.14
C ALA A 17 12.07 -19.53 2.24
N PHE A 18 10.99 -20.24 1.93
CA PHE A 18 9.98 -20.65 2.90
C PHE A 18 10.56 -21.62 3.96
N LEU A 19 11.39 -22.58 3.54
CA LEU A 19 12.06 -23.52 4.46
C LEU A 19 13.04 -22.81 5.40
N LEU A 20 13.83 -21.86 4.87
CA LEU A 20 14.78 -21.05 5.66
C LEU A 20 14.06 -20.14 6.66
N LEU A 21 12.92 -19.57 6.27
CA LEU A 21 12.07 -18.78 7.15
C LEU A 21 11.43 -19.63 8.26
N TYR A 22 11.04 -20.87 7.95
CA TYR A 22 10.50 -21.81 8.91
C TYR A 22 11.55 -22.22 9.95
N LEU A 23 12.79 -22.43 9.49
CA LEU A 23 13.94 -22.72 10.35
C LEU A 23 14.36 -21.51 11.23
N ALA A 24 14.06 -20.28 10.81
CA ALA A 24 14.36 -19.04 11.56
C ALA A 24 13.40 -18.76 12.74
N GLY A 25 12.44 -19.64 12.99
CA GLY A 25 11.51 -19.57 14.13
C GLY A 25 10.17 -18.91 13.81
N TYR A 26 9.15 -19.27 14.60
CA TYR A 26 7.75 -18.89 14.39
C TYR A 26 7.53 -17.37 14.30
N ALA A 27 8.17 -16.59 15.17
CA ALA A 27 8.05 -15.12 15.17
C ALA A 27 8.58 -14.50 13.88
N THR A 28 9.69 -15.02 13.34
CA THR A 28 10.27 -14.55 12.08
C THR A 28 9.35 -14.86 10.89
N MET A 29 8.76 -16.07 10.86
CA MET A 29 7.79 -16.43 9.82
C MET A 29 6.55 -15.55 9.84
N GLU A 30 5.99 -15.30 11.03
CA GLU A 30 4.82 -14.43 11.18
C GLU A 30 5.11 -13.03 10.63
N THR A 31 6.22 -12.42 11.05
CA THR A 31 6.60 -11.07 10.59
C THR A 31 6.76 -11.03 9.07
N VAL A 32 7.48 -11.99 8.50
CA VAL A 32 7.75 -12.02 7.06
C VAL A 32 6.47 -12.25 6.26
N THR A 33 5.59 -13.11 6.72
CA THR A 33 4.30 -13.38 6.05
C THR A 33 3.41 -12.13 6.08
N ARG A 34 3.31 -11.47 7.23
CA ARG A 34 2.55 -10.22 7.38
C ARG A 34 3.09 -9.13 6.46
N SER A 35 4.41 -8.93 6.45
CA SER A 35 5.08 -7.96 5.58
C SER A 35 4.89 -8.26 4.10
N ALA A 36 5.00 -9.53 3.69
CA ALA A 36 4.81 -9.95 2.32
C ALA A 36 3.37 -9.68 1.85
N ILE A 37 2.37 -10.03 2.65
CA ILE A 37 0.96 -9.74 2.33
C ILE A 37 0.73 -8.24 2.23
N ALA A 38 1.12 -7.50 3.27
CA ALA A 38 0.79 -6.09 3.41
C ALA A 38 1.53 -5.21 2.41
N PHE A 39 2.83 -5.41 2.21
CA PHE A 39 3.68 -4.46 1.49
C PHE A 39 4.16 -4.95 0.13
N PHE A 40 3.91 -6.22 -0.23
CA PHE A 40 4.34 -6.77 -1.52
C PHE A 40 3.16 -7.33 -2.33
N ILE A 41 2.42 -8.30 -1.79
CA ILE A 41 1.34 -8.99 -2.50
C ILE A 41 0.17 -8.03 -2.78
N ALA A 42 -0.33 -7.32 -1.78
CA ALA A 42 -1.45 -6.39 -1.95
C ALA A 42 -1.19 -5.31 -3.04
N PRO A 43 -0.07 -4.57 -3.02
CA PRO A 43 0.20 -3.58 -4.07
C PRO A 43 0.40 -4.23 -5.45
N LEU A 44 1.07 -5.39 -5.54
CA LEU A 44 1.23 -6.11 -6.80
C LEU A 44 -0.12 -6.58 -7.39
N LEU A 45 -1.05 -7.04 -6.55
CA LEU A 45 -2.39 -7.41 -7.00
C LEU A 45 -3.15 -6.22 -7.57
N ILE A 46 -3.02 -5.04 -6.96
CA ILE A 46 -3.63 -3.80 -7.47
C ILE A 46 -3.01 -3.41 -8.82
N LEU A 47 -1.68 -3.45 -8.94
CA LEU A 47 -0.99 -3.15 -10.20
C LEU A 47 -1.36 -4.16 -11.30
N HIS A 48 -1.46 -5.44 -10.96
CA HIS A 48 -1.91 -6.48 -11.89
C HIS A 48 -3.35 -6.22 -12.35
N ALA A 49 -4.25 -5.87 -11.42
CA ALA A 49 -5.63 -5.53 -11.71
C ALA A 49 -5.78 -4.25 -12.55
N ASN A 50 -4.92 -3.24 -12.34
CA ASN A 50 -4.82 -2.07 -13.21
C ASN A 50 -4.46 -2.49 -14.65
N HIS A 51 -3.38 -3.27 -14.82
CA HIS A 51 -2.89 -3.69 -16.14
C HIS A 51 -3.89 -4.59 -16.88
N ARG A 52 -4.61 -5.46 -16.16
CA ARG A 52 -5.61 -6.36 -16.73
C ARG A 52 -7.01 -5.77 -16.79
N HIS A 53 -7.19 -4.50 -16.43
CA HIS A 53 -8.49 -3.83 -16.41
C HIS A 53 -9.56 -4.60 -15.62
N LEU A 54 -9.18 -5.23 -14.50
CA LEU A 54 -10.08 -6.10 -13.73
C LEU A 54 -11.14 -5.30 -12.95
N TRP A 55 -10.90 -4.01 -12.71
CA TRP A 55 -11.79 -3.10 -11.98
C TRP A 55 -13.18 -2.94 -12.59
N PHE A 56 -13.34 -3.31 -13.86
CA PHE A 56 -14.62 -3.28 -14.58
C PHE A 56 -15.59 -4.34 -14.03
N ARG A 57 -15.07 -5.43 -13.48
CA ARG A 57 -15.88 -6.54 -12.98
C ARG A 57 -16.58 -6.13 -11.68
N LYS A 58 -17.85 -6.52 -11.55
CA LYS A 58 -18.71 -6.20 -10.40
C LYS A 58 -18.06 -6.59 -9.06
N SER A 59 -17.34 -7.71 -9.01
CA SER A 59 -16.65 -8.22 -7.83
C SER A 59 -15.55 -7.31 -7.27
N TYR A 60 -14.98 -6.41 -8.08
CA TYR A 60 -13.91 -5.50 -7.65
C TYR A 60 -14.37 -4.04 -7.52
N ARG A 61 -15.64 -3.74 -7.84
CA ARG A 61 -16.17 -2.36 -7.77
C ARG A 61 -16.18 -1.80 -6.36
N TRP A 62 -16.34 -2.65 -5.34
CA TRP A 62 -16.30 -2.20 -3.95
C TRP A 62 -14.93 -1.62 -3.59
N ILE A 63 -13.82 -2.18 -4.09
CA ILE A 63 -12.46 -1.65 -3.86
C ILE A 63 -12.33 -0.26 -4.50
N VAL A 64 -12.83 -0.10 -5.72
CA VAL A 64 -12.84 1.19 -6.43
C VAL A 64 -13.67 2.24 -5.67
N HIS A 65 -14.83 1.84 -5.13
CA HIS A 65 -15.67 2.74 -4.35
C HIS A 65 -15.00 3.15 -3.04
N THR A 66 -14.46 2.17 -2.30
CA THR A 66 -13.75 2.42 -1.04
C THR A 66 -12.53 3.31 -1.28
N SER A 67 -11.76 3.11 -2.36
CA SER A 67 -10.59 3.93 -2.65
C SER A 67 -10.90 5.40 -2.90
N GLN A 68 -12.16 5.74 -3.20
CA GLN A 68 -12.59 7.13 -3.33
C GLN A 68 -12.82 7.82 -1.98
N LEU A 69 -12.98 7.05 -0.90
CA LEU A 69 -13.27 7.53 0.43
C LEU A 69 -12.00 7.48 1.29
N ILE A 70 -11.22 8.56 1.28
CA ILE A 70 -9.89 8.65 1.89
C ILE A 70 -9.92 8.41 3.41
N ILE A 71 -10.78 9.14 4.13
CA ILE A 71 -10.90 9.02 5.59
C ILE A 71 -11.45 7.64 6.00
N PRO A 72 -12.56 7.15 5.41
CA PRO A 72 -13.03 5.80 5.70
C PRO A 72 -12.01 4.70 5.37
N SER A 73 -11.23 4.84 4.30
CA SER A 73 -10.17 3.88 3.97
C SER A 73 -9.06 3.86 5.01
N ALA A 74 -8.66 5.03 5.52
CA ALA A 74 -7.66 5.12 6.60
C ALA A 74 -8.19 4.49 7.89
N ALA A 75 -9.44 4.77 8.26
CA ALA A 75 -10.07 4.20 9.44
C ALA A 75 -10.24 2.68 9.33
N LEU A 76 -10.72 2.18 8.18
CA LEU A 76 -10.88 0.74 7.93
C LEU A 76 -9.55 -0.01 7.96
N PHE A 77 -8.49 0.59 7.41
CA PHE A 77 -7.16 0.01 7.51
C PHE A 77 -6.72 -0.09 8.98
N PHE A 78 -6.80 1.00 9.73
CA PHE A 78 -6.31 1.06 11.11
C PHE A 78 -7.09 0.15 12.06
N ILE A 79 -8.42 0.27 12.04
CA ILE A 79 -9.32 -0.58 12.85
C ILE A 79 -9.13 -2.04 12.44
N GLY A 80 -9.08 -2.32 11.14
CA GLY A 80 -8.91 -3.67 10.64
C GLY A 80 -7.59 -4.30 11.05
N THR A 81 -6.48 -3.56 11.03
CA THR A 81 -5.19 -4.06 11.53
C THR A 81 -5.19 -4.32 13.03
N LEU A 82 -5.88 -3.47 13.81
CA LEU A 82 -5.97 -3.63 15.26
C LEU A 82 -6.83 -4.85 15.63
N VAL A 83 -8.03 -4.95 15.05
CA VAL A 83 -8.92 -6.10 15.21
C VAL A 83 -8.24 -7.39 14.75
N SER A 84 -7.54 -7.34 13.63
CA SER A 84 -6.80 -8.48 13.10
C SER A 84 -5.74 -8.98 14.10
N TYR A 85 -5.04 -8.08 14.79
CA TYR A 85 -4.06 -8.46 15.81
C TYR A 85 -4.71 -9.10 17.05
N GLU A 86 -5.80 -8.52 17.56
CA GLU A 86 -6.56 -9.08 18.68
C GLU A 86 -7.12 -10.48 18.36
N VAL A 87 -7.67 -10.67 17.15
CA VAL A 87 -8.15 -11.98 16.66
C VAL A 87 -7.05 -13.03 16.66
N SER A 88 -5.81 -12.65 16.32
CA SER A 88 -4.67 -13.57 16.34
C SER A 88 -4.33 -14.08 17.73
N LEU A 89 -4.56 -13.28 18.77
CA LEU A 89 -4.21 -13.61 20.15
C LEU A 89 -5.31 -14.37 20.89
N MET A 90 -6.59 -14.12 20.54
CA MET A 90 -7.73 -14.61 21.32
C MET A 90 -8.31 -15.94 20.81
N ILE A 91 -8.06 -16.33 19.55
CA ILE A 91 -8.77 -17.46 18.91
C ILE A 91 -7.78 -18.56 18.49
N PRO A 92 -8.09 -19.85 18.70
CA PRO A 92 -7.32 -20.95 18.11
C PRO A 92 -7.32 -20.86 16.58
N TYR A 93 -6.16 -20.99 15.94
CA TYR A 93 -5.96 -20.69 14.50
C TYR A 93 -6.22 -19.23 14.10
N GLY A 94 -6.27 -18.31 15.07
CA GLY A 94 -6.49 -16.88 14.87
C GLY A 94 -5.48 -16.23 13.91
N PHE A 95 -4.29 -16.82 13.77
CA PHE A 95 -3.30 -16.38 12.79
C PHE A 95 -3.80 -16.44 11.34
N PHE A 96 -4.54 -17.48 10.93
CA PHE A 96 -5.07 -17.54 9.56
C PHE A 96 -6.17 -16.50 9.34
N ALA A 97 -7.05 -16.31 10.32
CA ALA A 97 -8.05 -15.26 10.29
C ALA A 97 -7.39 -13.87 10.22
N HIS A 98 -6.33 -13.65 11.01
CA HIS A 98 -5.50 -12.46 10.98
C HIS A 98 -4.97 -12.19 9.58
N LEU A 99 -4.38 -13.18 8.89
CA LEU A 99 -3.86 -13.01 7.53
C LEU A 99 -4.96 -12.68 6.51
N CYS A 100 -6.15 -13.28 6.63
CA CYS A 100 -7.30 -12.94 5.78
C CYS A 100 -7.73 -11.48 5.97
N PHE A 101 -7.89 -11.04 7.22
CA PHE A 101 -8.23 -9.65 7.52
C PHE A 101 -7.13 -8.69 7.05
N LEU A 102 -5.87 -9.00 7.33
CA LEU A 102 -4.72 -8.20 6.91
C LEU A 102 -4.69 -8.05 5.38
N SER A 103 -4.98 -9.12 4.63
CA SER A 103 -5.03 -9.09 3.17
C SER A 103 -6.06 -8.08 2.65
N ILE A 104 -7.28 -8.11 3.20
CA ILE A 104 -8.36 -7.19 2.82
C ILE A 104 -8.00 -5.75 3.20
N CYS A 105 -7.54 -5.53 4.43
CA CYS A 105 -7.16 -4.21 4.92
C CYS A 105 -5.99 -3.62 4.13
N SER A 106 -5.03 -4.44 3.74
CA SER A 106 -3.89 -4.01 2.91
C SER A 106 -4.34 -3.58 1.52
N LEU A 107 -5.30 -4.29 0.90
CA LEU A 107 -5.89 -3.84 -0.37
C LEU A 107 -6.58 -2.49 -0.22
N ILE A 108 -7.34 -2.29 0.86
CA ILE A 108 -8.01 -1.01 1.16
C ILE A 108 -6.99 0.11 1.36
N TYR A 109 -5.88 -0.17 2.05
CA TYR A 109 -4.80 0.81 2.27
C TYR A 109 -4.12 1.24 0.97
N TRP A 110 -3.77 0.29 0.10
CA TRP A 110 -3.04 0.59 -1.12
C TRP A 110 -3.92 1.16 -2.23
N ALA A 111 -5.23 0.89 -2.21
CA ALA A 111 -6.12 1.27 -3.31
C ALA A 111 -6.16 2.79 -3.56
N PRO A 112 -6.33 3.69 -2.57
CA PRO A 112 -6.28 5.15 -2.81
C PRO A 112 -4.97 5.64 -3.45
N LEU A 113 -3.86 4.94 -3.20
CA LEU A 113 -2.52 5.31 -3.66
C LEU A 113 -2.21 4.79 -5.07
N LEU A 114 -2.55 3.53 -5.34
CA LEU A 114 -2.10 2.80 -6.52
C LEU A 114 -3.19 2.53 -7.56
N LEU A 115 -4.47 2.61 -7.18
CA LEU A 115 -5.57 2.28 -8.09
C LEU A 115 -5.66 3.32 -9.21
N HIS A 116 -5.68 2.80 -10.45
CA HIS A 116 -5.90 3.57 -11.65
C HIS A 116 -7.06 2.95 -12.43
N CYS A 117 -8.20 3.64 -12.45
CA CYS A 117 -9.41 3.19 -13.12
C CYS A 117 -9.92 4.30 -14.03
N SER A 118 -10.11 3.97 -15.31
CA SER A 118 -10.50 4.92 -16.37
C SER A 118 -11.91 5.50 -16.19
N PHE A 119 -12.81 4.85 -15.45
CA PHE A 119 -14.20 5.33 -15.25
C PHE A 119 -14.38 6.25 -14.05
N THR A 120 -13.37 6.37 -13.19
CA THR A 120 -13.46 7.19 -11.98
C THR A 120 -12.44 8.29 -12.05
N LYS A 121 -12.82 9.50 -11.61
CA LYS A 121 -11.89 10.62 -11.53
C LYS A 121 -10.69 10.21 -10.68
N THR A 122 -9.49 10.30 -11.27
CA THR A 122 -8.25 10.05 -10.55
C THR A 122 -8.12 11.06 -9.42
N LYS A 123 -7.73 10.58 -8.23
CA LYS A 123 -7.44 11.47 -7.09
C LYS A 123 -6.29 12.41 -7.46
N THR A 124 -6.40 13.66 -7.03
CA THR A 124 -5.32 14.64 -7.17
C THR A 124 -4.08 14.17 -6.41
N HIS A 125 -2.90 14.63 -6.84
CA HIS A 125 -1.64 14.37 -6.15
C HIS A 125 -1.72 14.74 -4.66
N MET A 126 -2.33 15.90 -4.35
CA MET A 126 -2.45 16.36 -2.98
C MET A 126 -3.32 15.48 -2.10
N ASN A 127 -4.43 14.97 -2.64
CA ASN A 127 -5.31 14.05 -1.89
C ASN A 127 -4.60 12.74 -1.57
N ARG A 128 -3.85 12.19 -2.53
CA ARG A 128 -3.04 10.99 -2.31
C ARG A 128 -1.95 11.24 -1.28
N PHE A 129 -1.30 12.42 -1.34
CA PHE A 129 -0.21 12.76 -0.44
C PHE A 129 -0.71 12.95 0.99
N ALA A 130 -1.82 13.66 1.18
CA ALA A 130 -2.47 13.80 2.48
C ALA A 130 -2.86 12.44 3.07
N TYR A 131 -3.42 11.55 2.25
CA TYR A 131 -3.73 10.17 2.67
C TYR A 131 -2.49 9.39 3.10
N PHE A 132 -1.43 9.45 2.30
CA PHE A 132 -0.14 8.82 2.60
C PHE A 132 0.43 9.33 3.92
N THR A 133 0.46 10.64 4.13
CA THR A 133 0.97 11.26 5.36
C THR A 133 0.14 10.83 6.57
N LEU A 134 -1.19 10.91 6.49
CA LEU A 134 -2.08 10.52 7.57
C LEU A 134 -1.88 9.04 7.96
N THR A 135 -1.87 8.15 6.98
CA THR A 135 -1.70 6.71 7.22
C THR A 135 -0.31 6.35 7.72
N SER A 136 0.73 7.06 7.28
CA SER A 136 2.09 6.89 7.79
C SER A 136 2.22 7.34 9.24
N ILE A 137 1.62 8.47 9.61
CA ILE A 137 1.57 8.96 11.00
C ILE A 137 0.85 7.93 11.88
N LEU A 138 -0.32 7.45 11.46
CA LEU A 138 -1.08 6.45 12.20
C LEU A 138 -0.30 5.15 12.38
N PHE A 139 0.35 4.67 11.32
CA PHE A 139 1.18 3.47 11.37
C PHE A 139 2.34 3.62 12.36
N PHE A 140 3.04 4.77 12.32
CA PHE A 140 4.15 5.04 13.23
C PHE A 140 3.68 5.12 14.68
N ILE A 141 2.62 5.90 14.95
CA ILE A 141 2.03 6.04 16.30
C ILE A 141 1.62 4.68 16.86
N TYR A 142 0.93 3.85 16.06
CA TYR A 142 0.53 2.51 16.48
C TYR A 142 1.73 1.67 16.89
N HIS A 143 2.79 1.61 16.08
CA HIS A 143 3.96 0.81 16.42
C HIS A 143 4.71 1.33 17.65
N GLN A 144 4.81 2.65 17.82
CA GLN A 144 5.41 3.25 19.03
C GLN A 144 4.61 2.93 20.29
N ILE A 145 3.28 3.04 20.23
CA ILE A 145 2.39 2.64 21.34
C ILE A 145 2.57 1.15 21.64
N THR A 146 2.58 0.30 20.62
CA THR A 146 2.78 -1.15 20.82
C THR A 146 4.14 -1.47 21.42
N PHE A 147 5.21 -0.74 21.06
CA PHE A 147 6.52 -0.91 21.70
C PHE A 147 6.52 -0.54 23.18
N TYR A 148 5.85 0.56 23.52
CA TYR A 148 5.73 1.01 24.90
C TYR A 148 5.02 -0.03 25.78
N PHE A 149 3.93 -0.64 25.29
CA PHE A 149 3.13 -1.57 26.08
C PHE A 149 3.54 -3.06 25.97
N TYR A 150 4.13 -3.50 24.86
CA TYR A 150 4.34 -4.94 24.56
C TYR A 150 5.79 -5.35 24.26
N GLN A 151 6.78 -4.49 24.54
CA GLN A 151 8.21 -4.83 24.45
C GLN A 151 8.68 -5.40 23.08
N ALA A 152 8.10 -4.95 21.96
CA ALA A 152 8.64 -5.10 20.60
C ALA A 152 8.72 -6.48 19.92
N LYS A 153 8.34 -7.58 20.58
CA LYS A 153 8.87 -8.89 20.17
C LYS A 153 8.29 -9.57 18.90
N PRO A 154 7.13 -9.20 18.33
CA PRO A 154 6.81 -9.62 16.96
C PRO A 154 6.60 -8.49 15.94
N THR A 155 6.65 -7.22 16.36
CA THR A 155 6.24 -6.08 15.49
C THR A 155 7.40 -5.32 14.86
N LEU A 156 8.63 -5.49 15.35
CA LEU A 156 9.79 -4.71 14.88
C LEU A 156 10.08 -4.92 13.38
N GLY A 157 10.18 -6.17 12.92
CA GLY A 157 10.45 -6.43 11.50
C GLY A 157 9.29 -5.97 10.60
N PHE A 158 8.05 -6.06 11.08
CA PHE A 158 6.89 -5.56 10.35
C PHE A 158 6.95 -4.03 10.22
N MET A 159 7.30 -3.32 11.31
CA MET A 159 7.53 -1.88 11.28
C MET A 159 8.63 -1.49 10.29
N ILE A 160 9.79 -2.14 10.35
CA ILE A 160 10.92 -1.84 9.45
C ILE A 160 10.50 -2.01 7.99
N SER A 161 9.84 -3.12 7.66
CA SER A 161 9.34 -3.36 6.30
C SER A 161 8.29 -2.33 5.86
N GLY A 162 7.42 -1.90 6.77
CA GLY A 162 6.42 -0.86 6.51
C GLY A 162 7.05 0.50 6.27
N LEU A 163 8.04 0.88 7.08
CA LEU A 163 8.80 2.13 6.89
C LEU A 163 9.51 2.13 5.54
N LEU A 164 10.14 1.01 5.15
CA LEU A 164 10.77 0.88 3.84
C LEU A 164 9.73 1.03 2.70
N ALA A 165 8.58 0.37 2.81
CA ALA A 165 7.51 0.49 1.84
C ALA A 165 6.96 1.92 1.74
N MET A 166 6.82 2.61 2.87
CA MET A 166 6.39 4.01 2.93
C MET A 166 7.41 4.94 2.26
N LEU A 167 8.71 4.74 2.50
CA LEU A 167 9.77 5.53 1.84
C LEU A 167 9.77 5.33 0.32
N LEU A 168 9.63 4.08 -0.15
CA LEU A 168 9.51 3.79 -1.58
C LEU A 168 8.25 4.41 -2.19
N THR A 169 7.14 4.41 -1.44
CA THR A 169 5.88 5.03 -1.87
C THR A 169 6.01 6.54 -1.94
N LEU A 170 6.65 7.17 -0.96
CA LEU A 170 6.93 8.61 -0.96
C LEU A 170 7.77 9.00 -2.19
N LEU A 171 8.84 8.24 -2.46
CA LEU A 171 9.68 8.44 -3.63
C LEU A 171 8.87 8.32 -4.93
N TYR A 172 8.05 7.27 -5.05
CA TYR A 172 7.15 7.08 -6.18
C TYR A 172 6.20 8.27 -6.37
N MET A 173 5.62 8.79 -5.29
CA MET A 173 4.72 9.94 -5.35
C MET A 173 5.45 11.22 -5.78
N MET A 174 6.67 11.45 -5.27
CA MET A 174 7.51 12.59 -5.68
C MET A 174 7.88 12.52 -7.16
N VAL A 175 8.31 11.35 -7.65
CA VAL A 175 8.64 11.15 -9.07
C VAL A 175 7.41 11.36 -9.95
N THR A 176 6.25 10.84 -9.53
CA THR A 176 5.01 10.98 -10.31
C THR A 176 4.54 12.44 -10.33
N TRP A 177 4.63 13.14 -9.20
CA TRP A 177 4.30 14.56 -9.12
C TRP A 177 5.25 15.40 -9.99
N SER A 178 6.57 15.18 -9.90
CA SER A 178 7.57 15.86 -10.72
C SER A 178 7.32 15.68 -12.22
N LYS A 179 6.97 14.45 -12.66
CA LYS A 179 6.58 14.18 -14.06
C LYS A 179 5.25 14.84 -14.46
N SER A 180 4.31 14.96 -13.53
CA SER A 180 3.06 15.66 -13.81
C SER A 180 3.28 17.16 -14.00
N GLU A 181 4.24 17.75 -13.28
CA GLU A 181 4.58 19.17 -13.38
C GLU A 181 5.56 19.48 -14.51
N SER A 182 6.29 18.51 -15.06
CA SER A 182 7.21 18.76 -16.18
C SER A 182 6.50 19.22 -17.47
N HIS A 183 5.17 19.06 -17.54
CA HIS A 183 4.33 19.48 -18.66
C HIS A 183 3.47 20.71 -18.34
N THR A 184 3.47 21.19 -17.10
CA THR A 184 2.79 22.42 -16.71
C THR A 184 3.79 23.57 -16.88
N ASP A 185 3.43 24.61 -17.63
CA ASP A 185 4.31 25.76 -17.84
C ASP A 185 4.87 26.26 -16.50
N ARG A 186 6.21 26.31 -16.41
CA ARG A 186 6.88 26.90 -15.24
C ARG A 186 6.33 28.33 -15.06
N ILE A 187 6.17 28.76 -13.81
CA ILE A 187 5.86 30.16 -13.44
C ILE A 187 6.88 31.16 -14.03
N SER A 188 7.97 30.69 -14.64
CA SER A 188 8.92 31.47 -15.44
C SER A 188 8.48 31.78 -16.88
N VAL A 189 7.20 31.66 -17.27
CA VAL A 189 6.74 32.28 -18.53
C VAL A 189 6.79 33.80 -18.37
N LYS A 190 7.95 34.38 -18.69
CA LYS A 190 8.06 35.79 -19.05
C LYS A 190 7.24 36.00 -20.32
N GLY A 191 6.02 36.48 -20.16
CA GLY A 191 5.24 37.08 -21.23
C GLY A 191 4.06 36.26 -21.70
N TYR A 192 2.90 36.55 -21.11
CA TYR A 192 1.67 36.87 -21.86
C TYR A 192 0.81 37.77 -20.97
N VAL A 193 1.35 38.92 -20.55
CA VAL A 193 0.51 40.05 -20.15
C VAL A 193 0.21 40.80 -21.44
N HIS A 194 -0.94 40.53 -22.05
CA HIS A 194 -1.44 41.43 -23.10
C HIS A 194 -1.75 42.78 -22.45
N PRO A 195 -1.13 43.88 -22.91
CA PRO A 195 -1.53 45.20 -22.44
C PRO A 195 -2.99 45.42 -22.84
N ILE A 196 -3.81 45.80 -21.86
CA ILE A 196 -5.17 46.26 -22.09
C ILE A 196 -5.04 47.49 -23.00
N LYS A 197 -5.57 47.41 -24.23
CA LYS A 197 -5.65 48.57 -25.10
C LYS A 197 -6.58 49.58 -24.44
N GLU A 198 -6.03 50.70 -24.00
CA GLU A 198 -6.83 51.88 -23.66
C GLU A 198 -7.54 52.34 -24.94
N ASN A 199 -8.88 52.25 -24.95
CA ASN A 199 -9.70 52.87 -25.98
C ASN A 199 -9.57 54.39 -25.84
N LYS A 200 -9.03 55.04 -26.87
CA LYS A 200 -9.24 56.46 -27.16
C LYS A 200 -10.29 56.61 -28.24
#